data_AF-A0A067GG06-F1
#
_entry.id   AF-A0A067GG06-F1
#
_cell.length_a   1.000
_cell.length_b   1.000
_cell.length_c   1.000
_cell.angle_alpha   90.00
_cell.angle_beta   90.00
_cell.angle_gamma   90.00
#
_symmetry.space_group_name_H-M   'P 1'
#
loop_
_entity.id
_entity.type
_entity.pdbx_description
1 polymer ?
#
loop_
_entity_poly.entity_id
_entity_poly.type
_entity_poly.pdbx_seq_one_letter_code
_entity_poly.pdbx_strand_id
1 'polypeptide(L)'
;MPVRIMQPGHLSLTNGLATTSSVTVPRRLGRVWSRLLSYPTHVTGNPSLQCNSDAESFGEHKDDTIDISKLTEVKQKLKLVGINCDDSCIPGRYAHLLCPKCKGGGRSLERSLSVHIIQDGDFAMWRCFRVDCGWAGRAFAGSNKIRKVMSSRQVAEKSLGLEPLGEKLIAYLGERMISEGTLQRNSVMQRLHDQAIAFPYWHNGVLVGCKYRSMERKFRQEKGTEKWLYGLDDINETAEVIIVEGEIDKLSVEEAGFQNCVSVPSGAPPKVSNRELPPREKDTGYQYLWNCKEHLDKVSRIILGTDADTPGHALAEELARRLGKDRCWRVRWPKKDEFSYFKDANEVLKCLGPGALREVIENAELYQLHVSEEALQCTK
;
A
#
# COMPACT_ATOMS: atom_id res chain seq x y z
N MET A 1 2.34 41.07 -59.64
CA MET A 1 3.56 40.63 -58.93
C MET A 1 3.20 39.44 -58.06
N PRO A 2 3.89 38.29 -58.16
CA PRO A 2 3.59 37.10 -57.34
C PRO A 2 4.34 37.13 -56.01
N VAL A 3 3.71 36.63 -54.94
CA VAL A 3 4.37 36.39 -53.64
C VAL A 3 4.80 34.92 -53.56
N ARG A 4 6.03 34.69 -53.11
CA ARG A 4 6.68 33.37 -53.10
C ARG A 4 6.07 32.41 -52.08
N ILE A 5 5.92 31.16 -52.51
CA ILE A 5 5.90 29.99 -51.63
C ILE A 5 7.36 29.62 -51.31
N MET A 6 7.68 29.33 -50.04
CA MET A 6 8.95 28.70 -49.64
C MET A 6 8.68 27.36 -48.97
N GLN A 7 9.34 26.32 -49.45
CA GLN A 7 9.42 25.01 -48.80
C GLN A 7 10.53 25.02 -47.73
N PRO A 8 10.42 24.22 -46.64
CA PRO A 8 11.55 23.93 -45.76
C PRO A 8 12.47 22.88 -46.38
N GLY A 9 13.79 23.11 -46.30
CA GLY A 9 14.83 22.23 -46.84
C GLY A 9 15.27 21.11 -45.88
N HIS A 10 15.79 20.04 -46.48
CA HIS A 10 16.30 18.81 -45.85
C HIS A 10 17.71 18.97 -45.27
N LEU A 11 17.96 18.48 -44.04
CA LEU A 11 19.29 18.15 -43.47
C LEU A 11 19.08 17.05 -42.41
N SER A 12 19.11 15.76 -42.77
CA SER A 12 20.27 14.88 -42.98
C SER A 12 21.04 14.49 -41.71
N LEU A 13 21.11 13.18 -41.47
CA LEU A 13 21.79 12.49 -40.37
C LEU A 13 23.32 12.51 -40.50
N THR A 14 24.01 12.35 -39.36
CA THR A 14 25.29 11.61 -39.29
C THR A 14 25.35 10.74 -38.02
N ASN A 15 25.86 9.51 -38.19
CA ASN A 15 26.30 8.61 -37.12
C ASN A 15 27.58 9.20 -36.46
N GLY A 16 28.04 8.87 -35.24
CA GLY A 16 27.76 7.76 -34.33
C GLY A 16 29.11 7.15 -33.87
N LEU A 17 29.24 6.66 -32.62
CA LEU A 17 30.37 5.81 -32.20
C LEU A 17 30.00 5.03 -30.92
N ALA A 18 30.68 3.90 -30.65
CA ALA A 18 30.19 2.87 -29.73
C ALA A 18 31.27 2.33 -28.76
N THR A 19 30.80 1.51 -27.80
CA THR A 19 31.58 0.61 -26.92
C THR A 19 32.35 1.30 -25.77
N THR A 20 32.67 0.67 -24.63
CA THR A 20 32.58 -0.74 -24.20
C THR A 20 31.94 -0.92 -22.81
N SER A 21 31.46 -2.12 -22.53
CA SER A 21 31.12 -2.61 -21.19
C SER A 21 32.07 -3.74 -20.77
N SER A 22 32.37 -3.86 -19.47
CA SER A 22 32.93 -5.09 -18.90
C SER A 22 32.42 -5.34 -17.49
N VAL A 23 31.76 -6.48 -17.30
CA VAL A 23 31.38 -7.05 -16.01
C VAL A 23 31.83 -8.50 -16.02
N THR A 24 32.69 -8.89 -15.08
CA THR A 24 33.33 -10.20 -15.03
C THR A 24 32.80 -11.06 -13.88
N VAL A 25 32.00 -12.05 -14.22
CA VAL A 25 31.63 -13.26 -13.45
C VAL A 25 31.19 -14.31 -14.49
N PRO A 26 31.07 -15.64 -14.22
CA PRO A 26 31.44 -16.41 -13.01
C PRO A 26 32.13 -17.78 -13.32
N ARG A 27 32.53 -18.52 -12.27
CA ARG A 27 32.46 -20.01 -12.20
C ARG A 27 32.14 -20.39 -10.74
N ARG A 28 30.99 -21.00 -10.41
CA ARG A 28 30.43 -22.34 -10.73
C ARG A 28 30.95 -23.46 -9.81
N LEU A 29 30.02 -24.05 -9.06
CA LEU A 29 29.68 -25.48 -8.82
C LEU A 29 28.35 -25.40 -8.02
N GLY A 30 27.23 -26.09 -8.27
CA GLY A 30 26.89 -27.32 -8.99
C GLY A 30 25.93 -28.12 -8.08
N ARG A 31 24.62 -27.81 -7.99
CA ARG A 31 23.44 -28.40 -8.69
C ARG A 31 23.12 -29.90 -8.43
N VAL A 32 21.82 -30.16 -8.20
CA VAL A 32 21.01 -31.40 -8.54
C VAL A 32 21.27 -32.64 -7.64
N TRP A 33 20.29 -33.47 -7.17
CA TRP A 33 18.79 -33.49 -7.09
C TRP A 33 18.37 -34.49 -5.95
N SER A 34 17.26 -34.35 -5.20
CA SER A 34 15.79 -34.54 -5.42
C SER A 34 15.19 -35.98 -5.20
N ARG A 35 14.06 -36.04 -4.46
CA ARG A 35 12.96 -37.06 -4.43
C ARG A 35 13.13 -38.45 -3.76
N LEU A 36 12.43 -38.59 -2.61
CA LEU A 36 11.31 -39.52 -2.27
C LEU A 36 11.33 -41.05 -2.54
N LEU A 37 10.99 -41.79 -1.46
CA LEU A 37 10.15 -43.03 -1.34
C LEU A 37 10.66 -44.40 -1.85
N SER A 38 10.73 -45.40 -0.94
CA SER A 38 9.81 -46.58 -0.86
C SER A 38 10.19 -47.62 0.23
N TYR A 39 9.22 -48.45 0.65
CA TYR A 39 9.28 -49.55 1.65
C TYR A 39 9.91 -50.87 1.10
N PRO A 40 10.33 -51.86 1.94
CA PRO A 40 9.45 -53.03 2.25
C PRO A 40 9.64 -53.79 3.61
N THR A 41 8.49 -54.13 4.23
CA THR A 41 8.02 -55.36 4.94
C THR A 41 8.92 -56.40 5.70
N HIS A 42 8.48 -56.69 6.95
CA HIS A 42 8.30 -58.01 7.66
C HIS A 42 9.36 -59.15 7.64
N VAL A 43 9.66 -59.74 8.82
CA VAL A 43 9.13 -61.05 9.33
C VAL A 43 9.70 -61.43 10.73
N THR A 44 8.89 -62.13 11.52
CA THR A 44 8.94 -62.65 12.91
C THR A 44 10.25 -63.15 13.55
N GLY A 45 10.35 -63.02 14.89
CA GLY A 45 11.14 -63.91 15.77
C GLY A 45 11.24 -63.43 17.24
N ASN A 46 10.81 -64.24 18.22
CA ASN A 46 10.99 -64.03 19.67
C ASN A 46 11.38 -65.40 20.28
N PRO A 47 12.35 -65.50 21.22
CA PRO A 47 11.95 -65.57 22.64
C PRO A 47 12.96 -65.03 23.68
N SER A 48 12.46 -64.21 24.62
CA SER A 48 12.67 -64.23 26.09
C SER A 48 14.08 -64.28 26.76
N LEU A 49 14.22 -63.45 27.83
CA LEU A 49 15.18 -63.52 28.97
C LEU A 49 16.64 -63.10 28.64
N GLN A 50 17.14 -61.96 29.09
CA GLN A 50 17.39 -61.63 30.51
C GLN A 50 17.50 -60.11 30.79
N CYS A 51 17.47 -59.77 32.08
CA CYS A 51 17.65 -58.43 32.63
C CYS A 51 19.04 -57.84 32.33
N ASN A 52 19.10 -56.58 31.91
CA ASN A 52 19.95 -55.57 32.55
C ASN A 52 19.45 -54.16 32.25
N SER A 53 19.74 -53.26 33.20
CA SER A 53 19.39 -51.84 33.18
C SER A 53 20.15 -51.06 32.13
N ASP A 54 19.46 -50.17 31.40
CA ASP A 54 19.95 -48.83 31.07
C ASP A 54 18.76 -47.91 30.78
N ALA A 55 18.89 -46.62 31.10
CA ALA A 55 17.77 -45.69 31.17
C ALA A 55 17.46 -45.03 29.81
N GLU A 56 16.28 -45.30 29.25
CA GLU A 56 15.73 -44.50 28.15
C GLU A 56 15.26 -43.14 28.68
N SER A 57 15.94 -42.05 28.29
CA SER A 57 15.48 -40.69 28.56
C SER A 57 14.28 -40.37 27.68
N PHE A 58 13.10 -40.27 28.30
CA PHE A 58 11.90 -39.74 27.65
C PHE A 58 12.15 -38.33 27.09
N GLY A 59 11.44 -38.01 26.01
CA GLY A 59 11.75 -36.85 25.16
C GLY A 59 11.67 -35.48 25.85
N GLU A 60 12.37 -34.52 25.25
CA GLU A 60 12.41 -33.12 25.69
C GLU A 60 11.01 -32.49 25.70
N HIS A 61 10.40 -32.45 26.88
CA HIS A 61 9.42 -31.43 27.18
C HIS A 61 10.11 -30.06 27.02
N LYS A 62 9.58 -29.22 26.11
CA LYS A 62 9.91 -27.80 26.15
C LYS A 62 9.35 -27.23 27.45
N ASP A 63 10.27 -26.94 28.35
CA ASP A 63 9.98 -26.37 29.65
C ASP A 63 9.23 -25.04 29.49
N ASP A 64 8.10 -24.88 30.18
CA ASP A 64 7.29 -23.65 30.22
C ASP A 64 7.94 -22.58 31.11
N THR A 65 9.28 -22.55 31.15
CA THR A 65 10.05 -21.61 31.96
C THR A 65 10.08 -20.22 31.31
N ILE A 66 9.54 -19.25 32.05
CA ILE A 66 9.66 -17.83 31.76
C ILE A 66 11.15 -17.47 31.71
N ASP A 67 11.64 -16.97 30.57
CA ASP A 67 12.98 -16.43 30.49
C ASP A 67 13.04 -15.09 31.25
N ILE A 68 13.52 -15.15 32.49
CA ILE A 68 13.58 -14.00 33.40
C ILE A 68 14.43 -12.87 32.81
N SER A 69 15.45 -13.19 32.00
CA SER A 69 16.31 -12.19 31.35
C SER A 69 15.54 -11.42 30.27
N LYS A 70 14.87 -12.15 29.37
CA LYS A 70 14.01 -11.54 28.34
C LYS A 70 12.84 -10.76 28.93
N LEU A 71 12.18 -11.32 29.95
CA LEU A 71 11.08 -10.64 30.66
C LEU A 71 11.57 -9.32 31.28
N THR A 72 12.77 -9.32 31.87
CA THR A 72 13.38 -8.12 32.46
C THR A 72 13.65 -7.06 31.39
N GLU A 73 14.23 -7.47 30.26
CA GLU A 73 14.51 -6.59 29.12
C GLU A 73 13.23 -5.99 28.52
N VAL A 74 12.17 -6.79 28.39
CA VAL A 74 10.86 -6.35 27.89
C VAL A 74 10.20 -5.38 28.89
N LYS A 75 10.22 -5.66 30.20
CA LYS A 75 9.71 -4.74 31.23
C LYS A 75 10.48 -3.40 31.24
N GLN A 76 11.81 -3.42 31.07
CA GLN A 76 12.60 -2.19 30.92
C GLN A 76 12.16 -1.37 29.69
N LYS A 77 11.92 -2.02 28.55
CA LYS A 77 11.46 -1.33 27.32
C LYS A 77 10.05 -0.76 27.44
N LEU A 78 9.15 -1.42 28.18
CA LEU A 78 7.83 -0.89 28.50
C LEU A 78 7.96 0.37 29.39
N LYS A 79 8.87 0.37 30.36
CA LYS A 79 9.16 1.55 31.20
C LYS A 79 9.68 2.74 30.37
N LEU A 80 10.53 2.49 29.36
CA LEU A 80 11.02 3.54 28.44
C LEU A 80 9.91 4.23 27.63
N VAL A 81 8.76 3.58 27.40
CA VAL A 81 7.59 4.21 26.75
C VAL A 81 6.56 4.77 27.74
N GLY A 82 6.87 4.74 29.05
CA GLY A 82 6.01 5.24 30.13
C GLY A 82 4.98 4.24 30.63
N ILE A 83 5.12 2.95 30.32
CA ILE A 83 4.26 1.88 30.86
C ILE A 83 5.00 1.25 32.05
N ASN A 84 4.56 1.55 33.28
CA ASN A 84 5.06 0.84 34.47
C ASN A 84 4.37 -0.53 34.56
N CYS A 85 5.18 -1.57 34.35
CA CYS A 85 4.79 -2.98 34.38
C CYS A 85 5.29 -3.63 35.67
N ASP A 86 4.79 -3.13 36.80
CA ASP A 86 5.03 -3.69 38.13
C ASP A 86 4.33 -5.06 38.26
N ASP A 87 3.81 -5.44 39.43
CA ASP A 87 3.21 -6.77 39.66
C ASP A 87 1.92 -7.03 38.84
N SER A 88 1.35 -5.99 38.24
CA SER A 88 0.13 -6.06 37.42
C SER A 88 0.34 -6.71 36.04
N CYS A 89 1.58 -6.74 35.53
CA CYS A 89 1.90 -7.25 34.20
C CYS A 89 2.53 -8.65 34.29
N ILE A 90 1.66 -9.65 34.47
CA ILE A 90 1.99 -11.07 34.52
C ILE A 90 2.06 -11.62 33.08
N PRO A 91 3.12 -12.35 32.69
CA PRO A 91 3.20 -13.08 31.42
C PRO A 91 1.96 -13.95 31.17
N GLY A 92 1.54 -14.06 29.92
CA GLY A 92 0.35 -14.82 29.53
C GLY A 92 -0.99 -14.15 29.87
N ARG A 93 -1.01 -13.02 30.58
CA ARG A 93 -2.24 -12.30 30.95
C ARG A 93 -2.31 -10.90 30.34
N TYR A 94 -3.52 -10.37 30.22
CA TYR A 94 -3.76 -8.97 29.85
C TYR A 94 -3.87 -8.12 31.11
N ALA A 95 -3.15 -6.99 31.13
CA ALA A 95 -3.20 -5.98 32.18
C ALA A 95 -3.89 -4.71 31.64
N HIS A 96 -4.77 -4.11 32.46
CA HIS A 96 -5.47 -2.86 32.12
C HIS A 96 -4.94 -1.71 32.97
N LEU A 97 -4.29 -0.75 32.32
CA LEU A 97 -3.51 0.32 32.93
C LEU A 97 -3.99 1.70 32.48
N LEU A 98 -3.58 2.75 33.19
CA LEU A 98 -3.71 4.12 32.71
C LEU A 98 -2.79 4.34 31.50
N CYS A 99 -3.35 4.81 30.39
CA CYS A 99 -2.55 5.10 29.20
C CYS A 99 -1.63 6.33 29.44
N PRO A 100 -0.29 6.20 29.31
CA PRO A 100 0.62 7.33 29.54
C PRO A 100 0.54 8.41 28.45
N LYS A 101 -0.16 8.18 27.34
CA LYS A 101 -0.36 9.17 26.27
C LYS A 101 -1.60 10.06 26.45
N CYS A 102 -2.75 9.50 26.84
CA CYS A 102 -3.97 10.29 27.08
C CYS A 102 -4.32 10.46 28.56
N LYS A 103 -3.57 9.84 29.48
CA LYS A 103 -3.81 9.84 30.93
C LYS A 103 -5.25 9.46 31.31
N GLY A 104 -5.86 8.56 30.53
CA GLY A 104 -7.25 8.14 30.74
C GLY A 104 -8.28 9.24 30.44
N GLY A 105 -8.03 10.11 29.46
CA GLY A 105 -9.01 11.12 28.99
C GLY A 105 -9.10 12.39 29.83
N GLY A 106 -8.09 12.67 30.66
CA GLY A 106 -8.02 13.86 31.50
C GLY A 106 -8.96 13.82 32.71
N ARG A 107 -10.28 13.73 32.51
CA ARG A 107 -11.29 13.71 33.58
C ARG A 107 -11.76 12.32 33.98
N SER A 108 -11.77 11.32 33.09
CA SER A 108 -12.34 10.00 33.38
C SER A 108 -11.38 9.00 34.03
N LEU A 109 -10.07 9.30 34.10
CA LEU A 109 -9.01 8.45 34.68
C LEU A 109 -9.13 6.97 34.28
N GLU A 110 -9.52 6.73 33.03
CA GLU A 110 -9.88 5.41 32.54
C GLU A 110 -8.64 4.52 32.30
N ARG A 111 -8.67 3.28 32.81
CA ARG A 111 -7.67 2.22 32.56
C ARG A 111 -7.76 1.63 31.14
N SER A 112 -7.65 2.53 30.18
CA SER A 112 -7.86 2.35 28.75
C SER A 112 -6.71 1.66 28.02
N LEU A 113 -5.53 1.50 28.64
CA LEU A 113 -4.40 0.82 28.04
C LEU A 113 -4.44 -0.67 28.39
N SER A 114 -4.68 -1.52 27.40
CA SER A 114 -4.40 -2.95 27.53
C SER A 114 -2.94 -3.23 27.18
N VAL A 115 -2.27 -4.02 28.01
CA VAL A 115 -0.88 -4.48 27.86
C VAL A 115 -0.85 -5.99 28.01
N HIS A 116 -0.07 -6.68 27.19
CA HIS A 116 0.12 -8.12 27.28
C HIS A 116 1.59 -8.45 27.04
N ILE A 117 2.18 -9.20 27.97
CA ILE A 117 3.49 -9.85 27.81
C ILE A 117 3.21 -11.31 27.50
N ILE A 118 3.78 -11.86 26.42
CA ILE A 118 3.56 -13.27 26.10
C ILE A 118 4.27 -14.19 27.10
N GLN A 119 3.83 -15.46 27.17
CA GLN A 119 4.15 -16.39 28.26
C GLN A 119 5.65 -16.62 28.48
N ASP A 120 6.43 -16.75 27.39
CA ASP A 120 7.88 -16.96 27.40
C ASP A 120 8.69 -15.70 27.82
N GLY A 121 8.06 -14.51 27.82
CA GLY A 121 8.72 -13.23 28.07
C GLY A 121 9.41 -12.60 26.86
N ASP A 122 9.35 -13.20 25.66
CA ASP A 122 10.09 -12.76 24.47
C ASP A 122 9.60 -11.42 23.92
N PHE A 123 8.31 -11.09 24.07
CA PHE A 123 7.81 -9.78 23.70
C PHE A 123 6.56 -9.32 24.48
N ALA A 124 6.30 -8.02 24.39
CA ALA A 124 5.06 -7.40 24.85
C ALA A 124 4.39 -6.57 23.76
N MET A 125 3.07 -6.48 23.83
CA MET A 125 2.23 -5.62 23.01
C MET A 125 1.32 -4.74 23.89
N TRP A 126 0.92 -3.58 23.38
CA TRP A 126 -0.08 -2.74 24.04
C TRP A 126 -0.97 -2.01 23.04
N ARG A 127 -2.18 -1.63 23.48
CA ARG A 127 -3.13 -0.78 22.77
C ARG A 127 -3.99 0.01 23.77
N CYS A 128 -4.11 1.32 23.56
CA CYS A 128 -5.10 2.14 24.22
C CYS A 128 -6.43 2.02 23.46
N PHE A 129 -7.52 1.69 24.16
CA PHE A 129 -8.84 1.52 23.56
C PHE A 129 -9.68 2.80 23.49
N ARG A 130 -9.22 3.92 24.09
CA ARG A 130 -9.86 5.22 23.86
C ARG A 130 -9.67 5.66 22.41
N VAL A 131 -10.79 5.92 21.74
CA VAL A 131 -10.91 6.22 20.30
C VAL A 131 -10.01 7.39 19.86
N ASP A 132 -10.00 8.48 20.63
CA ASP A 132 -9.17 9.68 20.43
C ASP A 132 -7.66 9.48 20.69
N CYS A 133 -7.26 8.31 21.19
CA CYS A 133 -5.89 8.03 21.60
C CYS A 133 -5.26 6.88 20.81
N GLY A 134 -5.94 5.72 20.79
CA GLY A 134 -5.57 4.45 20.14
C GLY A 134 -4.19 3.84 20.49
N TRP A 135 -3.33 4.57 21.21
CA TRP A 135 -1.87 4.39 21.28
C TRP A 135 -1.44 2.94 21.50
N ALA A 136 -0.69 2.41 20.54
CA ALA A 136 -0.26 1.02 20.50
C ALA A 136 1.27 0.89 20.33
N GLY A 137 1.76 -0.35 20.44
CA GLY A 137 3.14 -0.70 20.16
C GLY A 137 3.51 -2.12 20.56
N ARG A 138 4.76 -2.50 20.25
CA ARG A 138 5.39 -3.78 20.58
C ARG A 138 6.84 -3.58 21.02
N ALA A 139 7.30 -4.39 21.97
CA ALA A 139 8.68 -4.42 22.45
C ALA A 139 9.15 -5.87 22.55
N PHE A 140 10.29 -6.22 21.95
CA PHE A 140 10.84 -7.57 21.88
C PHE A 140 12.17 -7.65 22.64
N ALA A 141 12.45 -8.74 23.32
CA ALA A 141 13.76 -9.09 23.85
C ALA A 141 14.80 -9.22 22.71
N GLY A 142 16.10 -9.13 23.05
CA GLY A 142 17.24 -9.22 22.13
C GLY A 142 17.32 -8.10 21.07
N SER A 143 16.40 -7.13 21.05
CA SER A 143 16.34 -6.09 20.03
C SER A 143 16.34 -4.67 20.59
N ASN A 144 17.34 -3.86 20.25
CA ASN A 144 17.46 -2.47 20.70
C ASN A 144 16.41 -1.50 20.09
N LYS A 145 15.32 -2.02 19.49
CA LYS A 145 14.32 -1.26 18.75
C LYS A 145 12.92 -1.52 19.29
N ILE A 146 12.35 -0.53 19.97
CA ILE A 146 10.92 -0.52 20.33
C ILE A 146 10.11 -0.28 19.06
N ARG A 147 9.31 -1.26 18.64
CA ARG A 147 8.46 -1.15 17.45
C ARG A 147 7.11 -0.54 17.82
N LYS A 148 7.06 0.79 17.88
CA LYS A 148 5.79 1.51 17.95
C LYS A 148 4.99 1.24 16.68
N VAL A 149 4.05 0.29 16.74
CA VAL A 149 2.88 0.28 15.86
C VAL A 149 2.16 1.59 16.15
N MET A 150 2.22 2.55 15.23
CA MET A 150 1.38 3.72 15.38
C MET A 150 -0.06 3.25 15.28
N SER A 151 -0.74 3.26 16.43
CA SER A 151 -2.12 3.73 16.47
C SER A 151 -2.31 4.74 15.38
N SER A 152 -3.36 4.58 14.58
CA SER A 152 -3.96 5.70 13.90
C SER A 152 -4.05 6.84 14.91
N ARG A 153 -3.26 7.89 14.70
CA ARG A 153 -3.70 9.19 15.19
C ARG A 153 -4.99 9.39 14.44
N GLN A 154 -6.13 9.51 15.13
CA GLN A 154 -7.28 10.08 14.47
C GLN A 154 -6.85 11.47 14.04
N VAL A 155 -6.66 11.63 12.73
CA VAL A 155 -6.19 12.88 12.15
C VAL A 155 -7.43 13.76 12.15
N ALA A 156 -7.55 14.66 13.12
CA ALA A 156 -8.67 15.60 13.11
C ALA A 156 -8.38 16.71 12.09
N GLU A 157 -9.36 17.11 11.28
CA GLU A 157 -9.23 18.22 10.32
C GLU A 157 -8.68 19.49 10.99
N LYS A 158 -9.22 19.82 12.16
CA LYS A 158 -8.77 20.93 13.02
C LYS A 158 -7.32 20.80 13.48
N SER A 159 -6.79 19.58 13.62
CA SER A 159 -5.38 19.34 13.97
C SER A 159 -4.42 19.49 12.78
N LEU A 160 -4.93 19.38 11.55
CA LEU A 160 -4.19 19.65 10.32
C LEU A 160 -4.27 21.12 9.88
N GLY A 161 -5.22 21.88 10.42
CA GLY A 161 -5.53 23.24 9.99
C GLY A 161 -6.18 23.25 8.59
N LEU A 162 -7.09 22.31 8.33
CA LEU A 162 -7.91 22.32 7.12
C LEU A 162 -9.04 23.34 7.23
N GLU A 163 -9.34 23.99 6.12
CA GLU A 163 -10.44 24.93 5.94
C GLU A 163 -11.05 24.79 4.53
N PRO A 164 -12.26 25.31 4.27
CA PRO A 164 -12.86 25.30 2.94
C PRO A 164 -11.97 25.95 1.87
N LEU A 165 -12.07 25.48 0.63
CA LEU A 165 -11.33 26.07 -0.50
C LEU A 165 -11.71 27.54 -0.70
N GLY A 166 -10.71 28.41 -0.83
CA GLY A 166 -10.91 29.79 -1.26
C GLY A 166 -11.09 29.90 -2.78
N GLU A 167 -11.73 30.99 -3.23
CA GLU A 167 -12.08 31.27 -4.63
C GLU A 167 -10.95 30.99 -5.63
N LYS A 168 -9.69 31.34 -5.26
CA LYS A 168 -8.51 31.10 -6.11
C LYS A 168 -8.27 29.62 -6.40
N LEU A 169 -8.46 28.74 -5.42
CA LEU A 169 -8.27 27.30 -5.60
C LEU A 169 -9.48 26.66 -6.28
N ILE A 170 -10.69 27.17 -6.00
CA ILE A 170 -11.90 26.79 -6.75
C ILE A 170 -11.70 27.09 -8.24
N ALA A 171 -11.27 28.31 -8.60
CA ALA A 171 -10.97 28.67 -9.99
C ALA A 171 -9.88 27.78 -10.62
N TYR A 172 -8.79 27.50 -9.91
CA TYR A 172 -7.73 26.58 -10.37
C TYR A 172 -8.22 25.14 -10.61
N LEU A 173 -9.23 24.68 -9.86
CA LEU A 173 -9.84 23.36 -10.05
C LEU A 173 -10.94 23.39 -11.12
N GLY A 174 -11.63 24.52 -11.29
CA GLY A 174 -12.54 24.79 -12.42
C GLY A 174 -11.81 24.84 -13.77
N GLU A 175 -10.59 25.40 -13.83
CA GLU A 175 -9.69 25.27 -15.00
C GLU A 175 -9.34 23.80 -15.35
N ARG A 176 -9.62 22.86 -14.45
CA ARG A 176 -9.43 21.41 -14.62
C ARG A 176 -10.75 20.68 -14.84
N MET A 177 -11.81 21.42 -15.12
CA MET A 177 -13.18 20.93 -15.31
C MET A 177 -13.74 20.18 -14.09
N ILE A 178 -13.21 20.45 -12.88
CA ILE A 178 -13.74 19.89 -11.64
C ILE A 178 -14.71 20.88 -11.01
N SER A 179 -15.95 20.44 -10.81
CA SER A 179 -17.03 21.22 -10.23
C SER A 179 -16.93 21.32 -8.71
N GLU A 180 -17.48 22.40 -8.13
CA GLU A 180 -17.56 22.57 -6.68
C GLU A 180 -18.33 21.43 -5.98
N GLY A 181 -19.33 20.84 -6.64
CA GLY A 181 -20.06 19.68 -6.12
C GLY A 181 -19.17 18.46 -5.95
N THR A 182 -18.35 18.14 -6.95
CA THR A 182 -17.34 17.06 -6.88
C THR A 182 -16.30 17.35 -5.81
N LEU A 183 -15.81 18.60 -5.70
CA LEU A 183 -14.87 19.01 -4.66
C LEU A 183 -15.46 18.83 -3.25
N GLN A 184 -16.71 19.24 -3.05
CA GLN A 184 -17.42 19.11 -1.77
C GLN A 184 -17.64 17.65 -1.39
N ARG A 185 -18.16 16.82 -2.31
CA ARG A 185 -18.34 15.37 -2.07
C ARG A 185 -17.03 14.69 -1.67
N ASN A 186 -15.94 15.05 -2.34
CA ASN A 186 -14.62 14.49 -2.09
C ASN A 186 -13.88 15.10 -0.90
N SER A 187 -14.54 16.01 -0.15
CA SER A 187 -13.96 16.75 0.97
C SER A 187 -12.64 17.44 0.62
N VAL A 188 -12.51 17.97 -0.60
CA VAL A 188 -11.31 18.70 -1.02
C VAL A 188 -11.28 20.04 -0.28
N MET A 189 -10.18 20.32 0.41
CA MET A 189 -10.01 21.45 1.33
C MET A 189 -8.72 22.21 0.99
N GLN A 190 -8.41 23.27 1.76
CA GLN A 190 -7.08 23.88 1.77
C GLN A 190 -6.48 23.87 3.18
N ARG A 191 -5.18 24.14 3.27
CA ARG A 191 -4.47 24.33 4.55
C ARG A 191 -4.35 25.82 4.87
N LEU A 192 -4.76 26.22 6.07
CA LEU A 192 -4.76 27.61 6.55
C LEU A 192 -3.43 28.38 6.37
N HIS A 193 -2.28 27.72 6.54
CA HIS A 193 -0.98 28.40 6.67
C HIS A 193 -0.13 28.44 5.39
N ASP A 194 -0.43 27.62 4.38
CA ASP A 194 0.29 27.61 3.10
C ASP A 194 -0.61 27.52 1.87
N GLN A 195 -1.93 27.55 2.06
CA GLN A 195 -2.96 27.49 1.01
C GLN A 195 -2.75 26.34 0.00
N ALA A 196 -2.11 25.25 0.44
CA ALA A 196 -2.01 24.05 -0.37
C ALA A 196 -3.37 23.34 -0.42
N ILE A 197 -3.73 22.84 -1.61
CA ILE A 197 -4.90 21.98 -1.82
C ILE A 197 -4.67 20.71 -0.99
N ALA A 198 -5.67 20.34 -0.20
CA ALA A 198 -5.67 19.18 0.68
C ALA A 198 -6.69 18.15 0.17
N PHE A 199 -6.22 16.91 0.06
CA PHE A 199 -7.02 15.72 -0.26
C PHE A 199 -7.05 14.84 1.00
N PRO A 200 -8.12 14.88 1.82
CA PRO A 200 -8.24 14.10 3.04
C PRO A 200 -8.64 12.66 2.72
N TYR A 201 -7.95 11.69 3.31
CA TYR A 201 -8.18 10.26 3.08
C TYR A 201 -9.10 9.72 4.18
N TRP A 202 -10.29 9.28 3.79
CA TRP A 202 -11.29 8.73 4.68
C TRP A 202 -11.34 7.20 4.61
N HIS A 203 -11.61 6.58 5.76
CA HIS A 203 -11.96 5.17 5.87
C HIS A 203 -13.02 5.01 6.96
N ASN A 204 -14.19 4.49 6.59
CA ASN A 204 -15.39 4.39 7.43
C ASN A 204 -15.74 5.73 8.12
N GLY A 205 -15.64 6.84 7.39
CA GLY A 205 -15.88 8.19 7.92
C GLY A 205 -14.82 8.69 8.92
N VAL A 206 -13.69 7.99 9.08
CA VAL A 206 -12.55 8.43 9.90
C VAL A 206 -11.43 8.94 9.00
N LEU A 207 -10.94 10.15 9.28
CA LEU A 207 -9.79 10.74 8.57
C LEU A 207 -8.50 10.01 8.98
N VAL A 208 -7.94 9.24 8.04
CA VAL A 208 -6.76 8.37 8.24
C VAL A 208 -5.47 8.94 7.67
N GLY A 209 -5.56 9.96 6.81
CA GLY A 209 -4.40 10.69 6.29
C GLY A 209 -4.78 11.91 5.45
N CYS A 210 -3.81 12.68 5.00
CA CYS A 210 -4.05 13.77 4.05
C CYS A 210 -2.85 13.90 3.11
N LYS A 211 -3.12 14.18 1.83
CA LYS A 211 -2.10 14.54 0.84
C LYS A 211 -2.31 16.00 0.45
N TYR A 212 -1.22 16.71 0.23
CA TYR A 212 -1.22 18.15 -0.01
C TYR A 212 -0.52 18.44 -1.34
N ARG A 213 -1.06 19.40 -2.09
CA ARG A 213 -0.57 19.81 -3.41
C ARG A 213 -0.55 21.33 -3.51
N SER A 214 0.58 21.91 -3.90
CA SER A 214 0.63 23.31 -4.34
C SER A 214 0.23 23.43 -5.82
N MET A 215 -0.18 24.62 -6.26
CA MET A 215 -0.54 24.88 -7.66
C MET A 215 0.63 24.58 -8.62
N GLU A 216 1.87 24.77 -8.14
CA GLU A 216 3.14 24.46 -8.82
C GLU A 216 3.52 22.96 -8.77
N ARG A 217 2.54 22.08 -8.51
CA ARG A 217 2.70 20.60 -8.50
C ARG A 217 3.70 20.07 -7.46
N LYS A 218 3.89 20.77 -6.33
CA LYS A 218 4.69 20.24 -5.19
C LYS A 218 3.79 19.43 -4.27
N PHE A 219 4.13 18.16 -4.07
CA PHE A 219 3.35 17.22 -3.26
C PHE A 219 3.96 17.02 -1.87
N ARG A 220 3.11 16.89 -0.85
CA ARG A 220 3.44 16.45 0.51
C ARG A 220 2.38 15.46 1.00
N GLN A 221 2.71 14.62 1.97
CA GLN A 221 1.74 13.74 2.64
C GLN A 221 1.91 13.86 4.15
N GLU A 222 0.82 13.70 4.89
CA GLU A 222 0.82 13.81 6.34
C GLU A 222 1.73 12.76 7.01
N LYS A 223 2.45 13.16 8.07
CA LYS A 223 3.54 12.34 8.61
C LYS A 223 3.05 11.36 9.67
N GLY A 224 3.47 10.10 9.53
CA GLY A 224 3.13 9.04 10.48
C GLY A 224 1.69 8.54 10.33
N THR A 225 1.07 8.77 9.18
CA THR A 225 -0.18 8.12 8.77
C THR A 225 0.12 6.84 8.01
N GLU A 226 -0.80 5.89 8.03
CA GLU A 226 -0.75 4.77 7.11
C GLU A 226 -1.16 5.21 5.71
N LYS A 227 -0.75 4.45 4.68
CA LYS A 227 -1.16 4.72 3.30
C LYS A 227 -2.46 3.99 2.99
N TRP A 228 -3.39 4.68 2.36
CA TRP A 228 -4.71 4.21 1.97
C TRP A 228 -5.01 4.69 0.55
N LEU A 229 -5.97 4.09 -0.13
CA LEU A 229 -6.50 4.63 -1.38
C LEU A 229 -7.34 5.89 -1.09
N TYR A 230 -7.27 6.91 -1.95
CA TYR A 230 -8.15 8.08 -1.85
C TYR A 230 -9.52 7.72 -2.41
N GLY A 231 -10.62 8.09 -1.75
CA GLY A 231 -11.97 7.66 -2.11
C GLY A 231 -12.35 6.24 -1.68
N LEU A 232 -11.63 5.63 -0.72
CA LEU A 232 -11.87 4.25 -0.29
C LEU A 232 -13.33 3.97 0.14
N ASP A 233 -14.00 4.94 0.75
CA ASP A 233 -15.38 4.78 1.19
C ASP A 233 -16.40 4.75 0.02
N ASP A 234 -16.03 5.25 -1.17
CA ASP A 234 -16.86 5.18 -2.39
C ASP A 234 -16.88 3.76 -3.02
N ILE A 235 -15.98 2.85 -2.62
CA ILE A 235 -15.86 1.49 -3.18
C ILE A 235 -16.37 0.41 -2.22
N ASN A 236 -17.15 0.80 -1.21
CA ASN A 236 -17.82 -0.13 -0.33
C ASN A 236 -18.91 -0.91 -1.10
N GLU A 237 -18.79 -2.23 -1.07
CA GLU A 237 -19.76 -3.18 -1.65
C GLU A 237 -19.97 -3.05 -3.18
N THR A 238 -19.03 -2.45 -3.90
CA THR A 238 -19.07 -2.38 -5.38
C THR A 238 -18.49 -3.63 -6.03
N ALA A 239 -19.10 -4.06 -7.15
CA ALA A 239 -18.56 -5.13 -7.99
C ALA A 239 -17.44 -4.62 -8.94
N GLU A 240 -17.36 -3.31 -9.16
CA GLU A 240 -16.38 -2.69 -10.05
C GLU A 240 -15.69 -1.50 -9.36
N VAL A 241 -14.40 -1.31 -9.64
CA VAL A 241 -13.62 -0.15 -9.22
C VAL A 241 -12.73 0.38 -10.34
N ILE A 242 -12.58 1.70 -10.41
CA ILE A 242 -11.57 2.37 -11.24
C ILE A 242 -10.41 2.81 -10.34
N ILE A 243 -9.17 2.49 -10.70
CA ILE A 243 -7.96 2.92 -9.99
C ILE A 243 -7.13 3.82 -10.90
N VAL A 244 -6.90 5.05 -10.48
CA VAL A 244 -6.11 6.07 -11.18
C VAL A 244 -4.87 6.49 -10.39
N GLU A 245 -3.95 7.22 -11.03
CA GLU A 245 -2.69 7.63 -10.37
C GLU A 245 -2.86 8.83 -9.42
N GLY A 246 -3.52 9.91 -9.87
CA GLY A 246 -3.65 11.15 -9.11
C GLY A 246 -5.02 11.40 -8.50
N GLU A 247 -5.06 12.24 -7.44
CA GLU A 247 -6.32 12.63 -6.80
C GLU A 247 -7.20 13.46 -7.76
N ILE A 248 -6.59 14.31 -8.60
CA ILE A 248 -7.32 15.10 -9.62
C ILE A 248 -7.90 14.18 -10.69
N ASP A 249 -7.26 13.07 -11.00
CA ASP A 249 -7.79 12.08 -11.94
C ASP A 249 -9.02 11.36 -11.35
N LYS A 250 -9.03 11.09 -10.03
CA LYS A 250 -10.21 10.55 -9.33
C LYS A 250 -11.40 11.50 -9.47
N LEU A 251 -11.17 12.79 -9.20
CA LEU A 251 -12.18 13.83 -9.39
C LEU A 251 -12.63 13.93 -10.86
N SER A 252 -11.71 13.76 -11.81
CA SER A 252 -12.02 13.83 -13.24
C SER A 252 -12.90 12.67 -13.71
N VAL A 253 -12.64 11.47 -13.19
CA VAL A 253 -13.45 10.27 -13.41
C VAL A 253 -14.85 10.41 -12.79
N GLU A 254 -14.96 11.13 -11.66
CA GLU A 254 -16.26 11.43 -11.03
C GLU A 254 -17.09 12.42 -11.87
N GLU A 255 -16.47 13.42 -12.50
CA GLU A 255 -17.12 14.30 -13.50
C GLU A 255 -17.60 13.53 -14.74
N ALA A 256 -16.94 12.42 -15.10
CA ALA A 256 -17.44 11.49 -16.12
C ALA A 256 -18.62 10.61 -15.63
N GLY A 257 -18.97 10.66 -14.35
CA GLY A 257 -20.11 9.98 -13.74
C GLY A 257 -19.77 8.75 -12.90
N PHE A 258 -18.49 8.42 -12.68
CA PHE A 258 -18.08 7.24 -11.93
C PHE A 258 -17.61 7.61 -10.52
N GLN A 259 -18.46 7.32 -9.53
CA GLN A 259 -18.13 7.54 -8.12
C GLN A 259 -17.26 6.41 -7.55
N ASN A 260 -17.33 5.20 -8.10
CA ASN A 260 -16.53 4.01 -7.73
C ASN A 260 -15.06 4.09 -8.22
N CYS A 261 -14.44 5.27 -8.07
CA CYS A 261 -13.06 5.54 -8.47
C CYS A 261 -12.18 5.85 -7.26
N VAL A 262 -10.93 5.41 -7.28
CA VAL A 262 -9.94 5.65 -6.23
C VAL A 262 -8.58 6.01 -6.82
N SER A 263 -7.79 6.83 -6.12
CA SER A 263 -6.40 7.11 -6.52
C SER A 263 -5.37 6.48 -5.57
N VAL A 264 -4.21 6.13 -6.11
CA VAL A 264 -3.10 5.64 -5.28
C VAL A 264 -2.47 6.76 -4.45
N PRO A 265 -2.06 6.50 -3.18
CA PRO A 265 -1.48 7.53 -2.30
C PRO A 265 -0.04 7.92 -2.66
N SER A 266 0.57 7.27 -3.64
CA SER A 266 1.98 7.44 -4.00
C SER A 266 2.12 7.20 -5.49
N GLY A 267 2.83 8.11 -6.16
CA GLY A 267 3.05 8.03 -7.60
C GLY A 267 3.82 6.78 -8.02
N ALA A 268 3.81 6.53 -9.32
CA ALA A 268 4.30 5.31 -9.94
C ALA A 268 5.78 4.96 -9.63
N PRO A 269 6.13 3.66 -9.62
CA PRO A 269 7.51 3.23 -9.61
C PRO A 269 8.19 3.58 -10.94
N PRO A 270 9.52 3.77 -10.98
CA PRO A 270 10.24 4.05 -12.24
C PRO A 270 10.28 2.85 -13.20
N LYS A 271 9.99 1.64 -12.72
CA LYS A 271 9.90 0.39 -13.49
C LYS A 271 9.21 -0.72 -12.71
N VAL A 272 8.73 -1.73 -13.44
CA VAL A 272 8.21 -2.99 -12.90
C VAL A 272 9.30 -3.75 -12.13
N SER A 273 8.93 -4.50 -11.09
CA SER A 273 9.84 -5.35 -10.34
C SER A 273 10.10 -6.67 -11.06
N ASN A 274 11.34 -6.94 -11.47
CA ASN A 274 11.73 -8.24 -12.05
C ASN A 274 11.81 -9.38 -11.00
N ARG A 275 11.30 -9.18 -9.78
CA ARG A 275 11.27 -10.17 -8.70
C ARG A 275 9.87 -10.73 -8.53
N GLU A 276 9.76 -11.89 -7.89
CA GLU A 276 8.49 -12.37 -7.32
C GLU A 276 7.90 -11.32 -6.38
N LEU A 277 6.57 -11.38 -6.19
CA LEU A 277 5.89 -10.48 -5.27
C LEU A 277 6.37 -10.74 -3.84
N PRO A 278 6.81 -9.70 -3.11
CA PRO A 278 7.18 -9.88 -1.71
C PRO A 278 5.96 -10.27 -0.87
N PRO A 279 6.13 -11.03 0.24
CA PRO A 279 5.08 -11.22 1.23
C PRO A 279 4.52 -9.88 1.72
N ARG A 280 3.24 -9.86 2.09
CA ARG A 280 2.48 -8.68 2.53
C ARG A 280 3.27 -7.76 3.48
N GLU A 281 3.95 -8.33 4.47
CA GLU A 281 4.68 -7.63 5.53
C GLU A 281 5.97 -6.94 5.04
N LYS A 282 6.42 -7.27 3.82
CA LYS A 282 7.63 -6.76 3.16
C LYS A 282 7.31 -5.87 1.95
N ASP A 283 6.06 -5.82 1.51
CA ASP A 283 5.62 -5.08 0.32
C ASP A 283 5.30 -3.61 0.62
N THR A 284 6.25 -2.92 1.28
CA THR A 284 6.04 -1.59 1.87
C THR A 284 5.69 -0.49 0.86
N GLY A 285 6.03 -0.68 -0.42
CA GLY A 285 5.65 0.22 -1.51
C GLY A 285 4.14 0.20 -1.80
N TYR A 286 3.50 -0.97 -1.65
CA TYR A 286 2.09 -1.23 -1.99
C TYR A 286 1.23 -1.55 -0.76
N GLN A 287 1.71 -1.22 0.44
CA GLN A 287 1.02 -1.41 1.71
C GLN A 287 -0.43 -0.89 1.71
N TYR A 288 -0.73 0.14 0.90
CA TYR A 288 -2.09 0.67 0.74
C TYR A 288 -3.08 -0.35 0.16
N LEU A 289 -2.67 -1.21 -0.79
CA LEU A 289 -3.52 -2.30 -1.29
C LEU A 289 -3.82 -3.31 -0.18
N TRP A 290 -2.82 -3.61 0.65
CA TRP A 290 -2.95 -4.53 1.78
C TRP A 290 -3.74 -3.97 2.95
N ASN A 291 -3.88 -2.65 3.04
CA ASN A 291 -4.74 -1.96 3.99
C ASN A 291 -6.20 -1.94 3.46
N CYS A 292 -6.38 -1.73 2.15
CA CYS A 292 -7.68 -1.74 1.47
C CYS A 292 -8.20 -3.14 1.07
N LYS A 293 -7.51 -4.22 1.48
CA LYS A 293 -7.74 -5.59 0.95
C LYS A 293 -9.18 -6.06 1.10
N GLU A 294 -9.83 -5.77 2.23
CA GLU A 294 -11.22 -6.18 2.50
C GLU A 294 -12.23 -5.60 1.50
N HIS A 295 -11.97 -4.40 0.99
CA HIS A 295 -12.79 -3.76 -0.05
C HIS A 295 -12.44 -4.36 -1.43
N LEU A 296 -11.14 -4.42 -1.74
CA LEU A 296 -10.65 -4.88 -3.04
C LEU A 296 -10.93 -6.36 -3.33
N ASP A 297 -10.96 -7.23 -2.32
CA ASP A 297 -11.27 -8.66 -2.48
C ASP A 297 -12.68 -8.90 -3.03
N LYS A 298 -13.65 -8.03 -2.68
CA LYS A 298 -15.07 -8.14 -3.06
C LYS A 298 -15.34 -7.70 -4.50
N VAL A 299 -14.51 -6.81 -5.04
CA VAL A 299 -14.59 -6.32 -6.42
C VAL A 299 -14.30 -7.44 -7.41
N SER A 300 -15.03 -7.52 -8.53
CA SER A 300 -14.82 -8.49 -9.61
C SER A 300 -14.19 -7.88 -10.86
N ARG A 301 -14.38 -6.57 -11.11
CA ARG A 301 -13.77 -5.83 -12.23
C ARG A 301 -12.96 -4.64 -11.73
N ILE A 302 -11.65 -4.59 -12.05
CA ILE A 302 -10.78 -3.45 -11.74
C ILE A 302 -10.37 -2.78 -13.05
N ILE A 303 -10.72 -1.51 -13.25
CA ILE A 303 -10.26 -0.70 -14.39
C ILE A 303 -9.04 0.11 -13.94
N LEU A 304 -7.92 0.00 -14.65
CA LEU A 304 -6.67 0.71 -14.38
C LEU A 304 -6.50 1.88 -15.34
N GLY A 305 -6.67 3.10 -14.80
CA GLY A 305 -6.50 4.39 -15.49
C GLY A 305 -5.26 5.13 -14.98
N THR A 306 -4.10 4.51 -15.08
CA THR A 306 -2.79 5.13 -14.75
C THR A 306 -2.27 6.00 -15.90
N ASP A 307 -1.30 6.85 -15.62
CA ASP A 307 -0.69 7.76 -16.59
C ASP A 307 -0.14 7.03 -17.85
N ALA A 308 -0.25 7.68 -19.02
CA ALA A 308 0.22 7.24 -20.32
C ALA A 308 1.75 7.35 -20.51
N ASP A 309 2.52 7.12 -19.46
CA ASP A 309 3.99 7.20 -19.47
C ASP A 309 4.64 5.96 -18.84
N THR A 310 5.97 5.86 -18.95
CA THR A 310 6.72 4.68 -18.50
C THR A 310 6.51 4.37 -17.01
N PRO A 311 6.51 5.35 -16.08
CA PRO A 311 6.07 5.13 -14.70
C PRO A 311 4.62 4.62 -14.61
N GLY A 312 3.63 5.31 -15.18
CA GLY A 312 2.22 4.89 -15.09
C GLY A 312 1.98 3.48 -15.62
N HIS A 313 2.65 3.11 -16.71
CA HIS A 313 2.66 1.75 -17.26
C HIS A 313 3.23 0.72 -16.27
N ALA A 314 4.28 1.08 -15.52
CA ALA A 314 4.86 0.22 -14.49
C ALA A 314 3.97 0.13 -13.23
N LEU A 315 3.25 1.19 -12.89
CA LEU A 315 2.24 1.18 -11.83
C LEU A 315 1.10 0.21 -12.18
N ALA A 316 0.53 0.30 -13.40
CA ALA A 316 -0.55 -0.58 -13.83
C ALA A 316 -0.17 -2.07 -13.74
N GLU A 317 1.05 -2.43 -14.15
CA GLU A 317 1.56 -3.80 -14.05
C GLU A 317 1.75 -4.25 -12.59
N GLU A 318 2.32 -3.41 -11.73
CA GLU A 318 2.51 -3.76 -10.32
C GLU A 318 1.20 -3.82 -9.53
N LEU A 319 0.17 -3.04 -9.92
CA LEU A 319 -1.21 -3.17 -9.43
C LEU A 319 -1.82 -4.49 -9.91
N ALA A 320 -1.84 -4.75 -11.22
CA ALA A 320 -2.48 -5.94 -11.80
C ALA A 320 -1.86 -7.25 -11.29
N ARG A 321 -0.54 -7.28 -11.06
CA ARG A 321 0.14 -8.43 -10.45
C ARG A 321 -0.34 -8.74 -9.02
N ARG A 322 -0.70 -7.72 -8.24
CA ARG A 322 -1.14 -7.88 -6.83
C ARG A 322 -2.64 -8.12 -6.69
N LEU A 323 -3.43 -7.57 -7.61
CA LEU A 323 -4.88 -7.60 -7.56
C LEU A 323 -5.49 -8.75 -8.38
N GLY A 324 -4.71 -9.41 -9.24
CA GLY A 324 -5.15 -10.45 -10.16
C GLY A 324 -5.34 -9.90 -11.57
N LYS A 325 -4.51 -10.33 -12.52
CA LYS A 325 -4.54 -9.80 -13.91
C LYS A 325 -5.82 -10.17 -14.64
N ASP A 326 -6.36 -11.35 -14.35
CA ASP A 326 -7.62 -11.90 -14.84
C ASP A 326 -8.85 -11.03 -14.51
N ARG A 327 -8.76 -10.23 -13.45
CA ARG A 327 -9.79 -9.28 -13.00
C ARG A 327 -9.37 -7.81 -13.17
N CYS A 328 -8.34 -7.54 -13.97
CA CYS A 328 -7.93 -6.19 -14.34
C CYS A 328 -8.26 -5.89 -15.81
N TRP A 329 -8.65 -4.65 -16.05
CA TRP A 329 -8.82 -4.01 -17.34
C TRP A 329 -7.94 -2.75 -17.36
N ARG A 330 -7.54 -2.28 -18.53
CA ARG A 330 -6.68 -1.12 -18.71
C ARG A 330 -7.34 -0.10 -19.63
N VAL A 331 -7.39 1.14 -19.19
CA VAL A 331 -7.81 2.26 -20.02
C VAL A 331 -6.75 2.50 -21.10
N ARG A 332 -7.21 2.67 -22.35
CA ARG A 332 -6.38 3.22 -23.43
C ARG A 332 -6.78 4.67 -23.64
N TRP A 333 -5.94 5.58 -23.15
CA TRP A 333 -6.15 7.01 -23.37
C TRP A 333 -6.18 7.34 -24.88
N PRO A 334 -7.06 8.25 -25.33
CA PRO A 334 -7.21 8.54 -26.74
C PRO A 334 -5.97 9.23 -27.31
N LYS A 335 -5.84 9.20 -28.64
CA LYS A 335 -4.84 10.02 -29.34
C LYS A 335 -5.15 11.50 -29.17
N LYS A 336 -4.11 12.28 -28.92
CA LYS A 336 -4.14 13.74 -28.84
C LYS A 336 -3.73 14.37 -30.16
N ASP A 337 -2.79 13.73 -30.86
CA ASP A 337 -2.35 14.01 -32.22
C ASP A 337 -1.81 12.72 -32.88
N GLU A 338 -1.11 12.82 -34.00
CA GLU A 338 -0.56 11.65 -34.71
C GLU A 338 0.54 10.90 -33.91
N PHE A 339 1.24 11.60 -33.02
CA PHE A 339 2.44 11.13 -32.32
C PHE A 339 2.24 10.97 -30.80
N SER A 340 1.23 11.60 -30.22
CA SER A 340 0.98 11.62 -28.78
C SER A 340 -0.44 11.19 -28.38
N TYR A 341 -0.53 10.67 -27.16
CA TYR A 341 -1.78 10.30 -26.50
C TYR A 341 -2.04 11.29 -25.34
N PHE A 342 -3.29 11.42 -24.94
CA PHE A 342 -3.61 12.11 -23.69
C PHE A 342 -2.95 11.40 -22.50
N LYS A 343 -2.39 12.18 -21.56
CA LYS A 343 -1.59 11.61 -20.47
C LYS A 343 -2.44 10.88 -19.42
N ASP A 344 -3.55 11.48 -19.02
CA ASP A 344 -4.30 11.10 -17.82
C ASP A 344 -5.79 11.47 -17.96
N ALA A 345 -6.59 11.11 -16.97
CA ALA A 345 -8.03 11.35 -16.98
C ALA A 345 -8.34 12.86 -17.02
N ASN A 346 -7.54 13.69 -16.34
CA ASN A 346 -7.77 15.14 -16.34
C ASN A 346 -7.49 15.78 -17.69
N GLU A 347 -6.44 15.37 -18.43
CA GLU A 347 -6.22 15.89 -19.79
C GLU A 347 -7.39 15.52 -20.73
N VAL A 348 -7.91 14.29 -20.67
CA VAL A 348 -9.08 13.87 -21.47
C VAL A 348 -10.31 14.69 -21.11
N LEU A 349 -10.63 14.83 -19.81
CA LEU A 349 -11.77 15.63 -19.35
C LEU A 349 -11.66 17.08 -19.82
N LYS A 350 -10.48 17.69 -19.69
CA LYS A 350 -10.24 19.09 -20.08
C LYS A 350 -10.36 19.35 -21.58
N CYS A 351 -9.94 18.41 -22.41
CA CYS A 351 -9.85 18.62 -23.86
C CYS A 351 -11.02 18.04 -24.64
N LEU A 352 -11.62 16.94 -24.18
CA LEU A 352 -12.69 16.20 -24.87
C LEU A 352 -14.01 16.15 -24.08
N GLY A 353 -14.00 16.56 -22.81
CA GLY A 353 -15.19 16.61 -21.96
C GLY A 353 -15.57 15.27 -21.28
N PRO A 354 -16.56 15.30 -20.38
CA PRO A 354 -16.90 14.15 -19.52
C PRO A 354 -17.49 12.97 -20.30
N GLY A 355 -18.19 13.21 -21.41
CA GLY A 355 -18.73 12.15 -22.26
C GLY A 355 -17.64 11.30 -22.93
N ALA A 356 -16.59 11.95 -23.46
CA ALA A 356 -15.45 11.25 -24.05
C ALA A 356 -14.62 10.52 -22.99
N LEU A 357 -14.43 11.11 -21.80
CA LEU A 357 -13.77 10.41 -20.69
C LEU A 357 -14.58 9.16 -20.26
N ARG A 358 -15.92 9.24 -20.24
CA ARG A 358 -16.78 8.09 -19.95
C ARG A 358 -16.59 6.97 -20.96
N GLU A 359 -16.70 7.27 -22.25
CA GLU A 359 -16.53 6.30 -23.33
C GLU A 359 -15.16 5.60 -23.26
N VAL A 360 -14.09 6.35 -22.96
CA VAL A 360 -12.72 5.83 -22.79
C VAL A 360 -12.58 4.87 -21.60
N ILE A 361 -13.32 5.10 -20.52
CA ILE A 361 -13.32 4.23 -19.32
C ILE A 361 -14.16 2.97 -19.56
N GLU A 362 -15.35 3.11 -20.17
CA GLU A 362 -16.26 2.00 -20.48
C GLU A 362 -15.60 0.99 -21.43
N ASN A 363 -14.87 1.50 -22.43
CA ASN A 363 -14.08 0.72 -23.38
C ASN A 363 -12.69 0.28 -22.85
N ALA A 364 -12.44 0.30 -21.54
CA ALA A 364 -11.23 -0.29 -20.98
C ALA A 364 -11.14 -1.79 -21.30
N GLU A 365 -9.96 -2.25 -21.71
CA GLU A 365 -9.73 -3.60 -22.26
C GLU A 365 -9.09 -4.54 -21.25
N LEU A 366 -9.40 -5.84 -21.35
CA LEU A 366 -8.86 -6.85 -20.43
C LEU A 366 -7.33 -6.75 -20.37
N TYR A 367 -6.79 -6.71 -19.15
CA TYR A 367 -5.37 -6.51 -18.92
C TYR A 367 -4.60 -7.72 -19.45
N GLN A 368 -3.98 -7.56 -20.62
CA GLN A 368 -3.39 -8.68 -21.34
C GLN A 368 -2.37 -9.41 -20.45
N LEU A 369 -2.62 -10.69 -20.25
CA LEU A 369 -1.56 -11.62 -19.89
C LEU A 369 -0.57 -11.60 -21.06
N HIS A 370 0.66 -11.16 -20.81
CA HIS A 370 1.76 -11.41 -21.75
C HIS A 370 2.01 -12.92 -21.82
N VAL A 371 1.23 -13.59 -22.66
CA VAL A 371 1.64 -14.83 -23.31
C VAL A 371 2.71 -14.38 -24.30
N SER A 372 3.97 -14.75 -24.07
CA SER A 372 5.01 -14.52 -25.08
C SER A 372 4.61 -15.27 -26.35
N GLU A 373 4.76 -14.63 -27.52
CA GLU A 373 4.40 -15.25 -28.81
C GLU A 373 5.19 -16.55 -29.07
N GLU A 374 6.32 -16.73 -28.37
CA GLU A 374 7.11 -17.96 -28.26
C GLU A 374 6.28 -19.19 -27.83
N ALA A 375 5.22 -19.01 -27.03
CA ALA A 375 4.35 -20.11 -26.58
C ALA A 375 3.36 -20.59 -27.66
N LEU A 376 3.09 -19.77 -28.69
CA LEU A 376 2.16 -20.08 -29.79
C LEU A 376 2.83 -20.81 -30.97
N GLN A 377 4.14 -21.09 -30.88
CA GLN A 377 4.91 -21.84 -31.88
C GLN A 377 5.27 -23.27 -31.42
N CYS A 378 4.77 -23.73 -30.27
CA CYS A 378 4.97 -25.11 -29.78
C CYS A 378 3.76 -26.04 -30.00
N THR A 379 2.79 -25.62 -30.81
CA THR A 379 1.54 -26.36 -31.11
C THR A 379 1.17 -26.37 -32.61
N LYS A 380 2.18 -26.41 -33.48
CA LYS A 380 2.04 -26.74 -34.91
C LYS A 380 3.10 -27.76 -35.32
#